data_AF-A0A7Y5UK49-F1
#
_entry.id   AF-A0A7Y5UK49-F1
#
_cell.length_a   1.000
_cell.length_b   1.000
_cell.length_c   1.000
_cell.angle_alpha   90.00
_cell.angle_beta   90.00
_cell.angle_gamma   90.00
#
_symmetry.space_group_name_H-M   'P 1'
#
loop_
_entity.id
_entity.type
_entity.pdbx_description
1 polymer ?
#
loop_
_entity_poly.entity_id
_entity_poly.type
_entity_poly.pdbx_seq_one_letter_code
_entity_poly.pdbx_strand_id
1 'polypeptide(L)'
;MGSSIAAPPVIPEYQVTAAKIVDFEFDWGRDGAWCPTCNHGDGNARFVWSDRDYSLWLGYVDYQTGAFYPPDGKAVQLDTRAAFSTDWGNGPEWMFSTGPSQVVYTRYADGATPGALSAGVAVATQRADLSWNGHHIKSAMQRQSPAATLDLDDPAPRMNYQDARKAKLYWREASDPRSEQLLPISDQTGGGSRRWVPGTRKIIFSGKATDGSLQVFLYDTDTGEQEQLTNDPSRKFGAFMWRAPEFGNEFVFFTTNDRTNLTIHRKIAGTDGVFRWTEVKRVAMPDPIPYIWSPEPFVHNGKSWVFFTLSSSQWANDLTVPTQLAMTGIVPDEQSFRMLTNDTTKYRVRQDPEHFITAQGPYIYYNRYIPKTDGNPLISEGVWRVDTKLGPPASTAPITRDE
;
A
#
# COMPACT_ATOMS: atom_id res chain seq x y z
N MET A 1 -3.51 -47.59 -13.13
CA MET A 1 -2.30 -47.07 -12.46
C MET A 1 -2.48 -45.58 -12.32
N GLY A 2 -2.88 -45.11 -11.14
CA GLY A 2 -3.03 -43.67 -10.89
C GLY A 2 -1.64 -43.06 -10.76
N SER A 3 -1.28 -42.17 -11.67
CA SER A 3 -0.07 -41.36 -11.54
C SER A 3 -0.27 -40.43 -10.34
N SER A 4 0.43 -40.67 -9.24
CA SER A 4 0.47 -39.69 -8.15
C SER A 4 1.26 -38.49 -8.66
N ILE A 5 0.55 -37.43 -9.04
CA ILE A 5 1.19 -36.14 -9.32
C ILE A 5 1.87 -35.72 -8.01
N ALA A 6 3.20 -35.63 -8.03
CA ALA A 6 3.96 -35.14 -6.89
C ALA A 6 3.48 -33.73 -6.55
N ALA A 7 3.31 -33.44 -5.26
CA ALA A 7 2.96 -32.10 -4.82
C ALA A 7 4.00 -31.08 -5.35
N PRO A 8 3.58 -29.88 -5.78
CA PRO A 8 4.51 -28.87 -6.24
C PRO A 8 5.53 -28.53 -5.14
N PRO A 9 6.78 -28.20 -5.49
CA PRO A 9 7.80 -27.85 -4.51
C PRO A 9 7.36 -26.63 -3.69
N VAL A 10 7.75 -26.60 -2.42
CA VAL A 10 7.51 -25.46 -1.54
C VAL A 10 8.29 -24.24 -2.05
N ILE A 11 7.60 -23.11 -2.19
CA ILE A 11 8.18 -21.85 -2.60
C ILE A 11 9.00 -21.28 -1.43
N PRO A 12 10.30 -20.98 -1.62
CA PRO A 12 11.13 -20.47 -0.54
C PRO A 12 10.70 -19.10 -0.04
N GLU A 13 10.64 -18.95 1.28
CA GLU A 13 10.45 -17.68 1.98
C GLU A 13 11.73 -17.34 2.74
N TYR A 14 12.14 -16.06 2.77
CA TYR A 14 13.38 -15.62 3.41
C TYR A 14 13.09 -14.60 4.51
N GLN A 15 13.62 -14.83 5.71
CA GLN A 15 13.52 -13.86 6.79
C GLN A 15 14.43 -12.68 6.48
N VAL A 16 13.86 -11.48 6.51
CA VAL A 16 14.58 -10.23 6.32
C VAL A 16 15.02 -9.69 7.68
N THR A 17 14.12 -9.76 8.66
CA THR A 17 14.43 -9.40 10.05
C THR A 17 13.58 -10.17 11.03
N ALA A 18 14.10 -10.40 12.24
CA ALA A 18 13.34 -10.88 13.39
C ALA A 18 12.73 -9.73 14.21
N ALA A 19 13.07 -8.47 13.89
CA ALA A 19 12.50 -7.31 14.54
C ALA A 19 10.99 -7.23 14.29
N LYS A 20 10.25 -6.81 15.31
CA LYS A 20 8.80 -6.64 15.24
C LYS A 20 8.46 -5.29 14.58
N ILE A 21 8.52 -5.29 13.26
CA ILE A 21 7.93 -4.26 12.40
C ILE A 21 6.54 -4.76 12.04
N VAL A 22 5.50 -3.94 12.22
CA VAL A 22 4.10 -4.37 11.98
C VAL A 22 3.53 -3.76 10.70
N ASP A 23 4.03 -2.60 10.30
CA ASP A 23 3.62 -1.88 9.11
C ASP A 23 4.82 -1.06 8.65
N PHE A 24 5.08 -1.04 7.34
CA PHE A 24 6.24 -0.36 6.78
C PHE A 24 6.00 0.02 5.33
N GLU A 25 6.51 1.17 4.91
CA GLU A 25 6.32 1.68 3.56
C GLU A 25 7.66 1.95 2.90
N PHE A 26 7.92 1.35 1.74
CA PHE A 26 9.14 1.65 1.00
C PHE A 26 9.04 3.02 0.28
N ASP A 27 10.15 3.64 -0.02
CA ASP A 27 10.19 4.92 -0.74
C ASP A 27 9.89 4.74 -2.24
N TRP A 28 9.84 5.80 -3.06
CA TRP A 28 9.56 5.70 -4.51
C TRP A 28 10.62 4.94 -5.31
N GLY A 29 11.86 4.87 -4.81
CA GLY A 29 13.04 4.31 -5.46
C GLY A 29 13.08 2.78 -5.56
N ARG A 30 11.97 2.17 -5.93
CA ARG A 30 11.77 0.71 -6.00
C ARG A 30 11.77 0.23 -7.45
N ASP A 31 12.67 0.74 -8.29
CA ASP A 31 12.78 0.38 -9.71
C ASP A 31 13.88 -0.66 -10.00
N GLY A 32 14.61 -1.06 -8.96
CA GLY A 32 15.73 -2.00 -9.03
C GLY A 32 17.02 -1.39 -9.57
N ALA A 33 17.06 -0.07 -9.78
CA ALA A 33 18.26 0.68 -10.12
C ALA A 33 18.76 1.46 -8.90
N TRP A 34 20.07 1.42 -8.67
CA TRP A 34 20.66 2.13 -7.54
C TRP A 34 20.91 3.59 -7.89
N CYS A 35 20.31 4.49 -7.11
CA CYS A 35 20.51 5.93 -7.26
C CYS A 35 21.01 6.54 -5.95
N PRO A 36 22.34 6.62 -5.74
CA PRO A 36 22.90 7.19 -4.50
C PRO A 36 22.71 8.70 -4.40
N THR A 37 22.50 9.40 -5.52
CA THR A 37 22.25 10.85 -5.56
C THR A 37 20.79 11.22 -5.39
N CYS A 38 19.87 10.24 -5.47
CA CYS A 38 18.46 10.46 -5.24
C CYS A 38 18.19 10.83 -3.78
N ASN A 39 17.04 11.46 -3.53
CA ASN A 39 16.64 11.89 -2.19
C ASN A 39 17.71 12.73 -1.49
N HIS A 40 18.22 13.75 -2.19
CA HIS A 40 19.25 14.66 -1.69
C HIS A 40 20.57 13.97 -1.28
N GLY A 41 20.87 12.81 -1.86
CA GLY A 41 22.08 12.03 -1.56
C GLY A 41 21.89 10.93 -0.51
N ASP A 42 20.66 10.68 -0.06
CA ASP A 42 20.33 9.63 0.91
C ASP A 42 20.00 8.27 0.25
N GLY A 43 20.05 8.21 -1.09
CA GLY A 43 19.74 7.01 -1.85
C GLY A 43 18.24 6.75 -1.99
N ASN A 44 17.88 5.78 -2.84
CA ASN A 44 16.51 5.49 -3.24
C ASN A 44 15.94 4.19 -2.62
N ALA A 45 16.77 3.40 -1.93
CA ALA A 45 16.39 2.15 -1.29
C ALA A 45 16.10 2.32 0.21
N ARG A 46 14.94 2.90 0.54
CA ARG A 46 14.55 3.29 1.90
C ARG A 46 13.17 2.76 2.25
N PHE A 47 12.88 2.64 3.54
CA PHE A 47 11.54 2.40 4.07
C PHE A 47 11.32 3.12 5.39
N VAL A 48 10.07 3.36 5.75
CA VAL A 48 9.70 3.96 7.04
C VAL A 48 8.77 3.05 7.82
N TRP A 49 8.84 3.13 9.15
CA TRP A 49 7.96 2.40 10.05
C TRP A 49 7.93 3.04 11.45
N SER A 50 6.95 2.67 12.26
CA SER A 50 6.82 3.13 13.65
C SER A 50 6.90 1.98 14.64
N ASP A 51 7.57 2.18 15.77
CA ASP A 51 7.66 1.18 16.84
C ASP A 51 6.73 1.48 18.02
N ARG A 52 6.67 0.54 18.98
CA ARG A 52 5.82 0.67 20.17
C ARG A 52 6.33 1.68 21.19
N ASP A 53 7.57 2.16 21.03
CA ASP A 53 8.16 3.21 21.85
C ASP A 53 7.91 4.60 21.24
N TYR A 54 6.99 4.67 20.26
CA TYR A 54 6.57 5.87 19.55
C TYR A 54 7.66 6.49 18.67
N SER A 55 8.69 5.73 18.33
CA SER A 55 9.73 6.20 17.41
C SER A 55 9.30 6.00 15.97
N LEU A 56 9.48 7.02 15.15
CA LEU A 56 9.43 6.91 13.69
C LEU A 56 10.84 6.63 13.18
N TRP A 57 11.00 5.56 12.42
CA TRP A 57 12.28 5.12 11.90
C TRP A 57 12.29 5.16 10.38
N LEU A 58 13.43 5.54 9.83
CA LEU A 58 13.84 5.21 8.47
C LEU A 58 14.82 4.03 8.54
N GLY A 59 14.61 3.05 7.68
CA GLY A 59 15.52 1.94 7.41
C GLY A 59 15.94 1.92 5.94
N TYR A 60 17.01 1.21 5.64
CA TYR A 60 17.49 1.02 4.26
C TYR A 60 17.29 -0.42 3.80
N VAL A 61 17.16 -0.58 2.48
CA VAL A 61 17.19 -1.88 1.82
C VAL A 61 18.46 -1.98 1.01
N ASP A 62 19.22 -3.06 1.15
CA ASP A 62 20.27 -3.39 0.20
C ASP A 62 19.62 -3.68 -1.16
N TYR A 63 19.81 -2.78 -2.13
CA TYR A 63 19.20 -2.89 -3.45
C TYR A 63 19.66 -4.13 -4.23
N GLN A 64 20.79 -4.76 -3.89
CA GLN A 64 21.26 -5.97 -4.56
C GLN A 64 20.60 -7.20 -3.96
N THR A 65 20.59 -7.28 -2.63
CA THR A 65 20.19 -8.49 -1.93
C THR A 65 18.74 -8.47 -1.49
N GLY A 66 18.16 -7.30 -1.20
CA GLY A 66 16.85 -7.12 -0.57
C GLY A 66 16.87 -7.30 0.96
N ALA A 67 18.05 -7.22 1.59
CA ALA A 67 18.16 -7.26 3.06
C ALA A 67 17.90 -5.88 3.68
N PHE A 68 17.37 -5.83 4.89
CA PHE A 68 17.29 -4.58 5.65
C PHE A 68 18.64 -4.21 6.24
N TYR A 69 18.94 -2.91 6.23
CA TYR A 69 20.13 -2.32 6.84
C TYR A 69 19.77 -1.06 7.66
N PRO A 70 20.12 -1.01 8.96
CA PRO A 70 20.57 -2.14 9.77
C PRO A 70 19.50 -3.25 9.81
N PRO A 71 19.86 -4.49 10.23
CA PRO A 71 18.93 -5.61 10.19
C PRO A 71 17.63 -5.41 10.98
N ASP A 72 17.60 -4.54 12.00
CA ASP A 72 16.38 -4.22 12.75
C ASP A 72 15.57 -3.06 12.15
N GLY A 73 16.01 -2.48 11.04
CA GLY A 73 15.37 -1.38 10.34
C GLY A 73 15.47 -0.02 11.06
N LYS A 74 16.27 0.10 12.13
CA LYS A 74 16.42 1.34 12.92
C LYS A 74 17.65 2.14 12.49
N ALA A 75 17.67 2.63 11.24
CA ALA A 75 18.83 3.38 10.74
C ALA A 75 18.85 4.83 11.26
N VAL A 76 17.75 5.56 11.04
CA VAL A 76 17.62 6.98 11.40
C VAL A 76 16.29 7.21 12.11
N GLN A 77 16.31 7.83 13.29
CA GLN A 77 15.10 8.22 14.00
C GLN A 77 14.59 9.56 13.46
N LEU A 78 13.37 9.60 12.95
CA LEU A 78 12.77 10.80 12.35
C LEU A 78 11.92 11.60 13.35
N ASP A 79 11.32 10.90 14.33
CA ASP A 79 10.52 11.48 15.42
C ASP A 79 10.45 10.47 16.60
N THR A 80 10.04 10.94 17.77
CA THR A 80 9.89 10.17 19.04
C THR A 80 8.45 10.12 19.55
N ARG A 81 7.49 10.63 18.77
CA ARG A 81 6.07 10.68 19.13
C ARG A 81 5.13 10.15 18.06
N ALA A 82 5.62 9.33 17.12
CA ALA A 82 4.77 8.67 16.13
C ALA A 82 3.87 7.63 16.81
N ALA A 83 2.59 7.61 16.44
CA ALA A 83 1.68 6.57 16.90
C ALA A 83 2.10 5.23 16.31
N PHE A 84 1.97 4.17 17.09
CA PHE A 84 2.23 2.83 16.60
C PHE A 84 1.14 2.44 15.59
N SER A 85 1.50 1.76 14.49
CA SER A 85 0.58 1.52 13.37
C SER A 85 -0.77 0.92 13.77
N THR A 86 -0.78 0.02 14.76
CA THR A 86 -2.01 -0.62 15.24
C THR A 86 -2.92 0.28 16.08
N ASP A 87 -2.42 1.42 16.58
CA ASP A 87 -3.24 2.36 17.36
C ASP A 87 -4.36 2.96 16.50
N TRP A 88 -4.09 3.17 15.22
CA TRP A 88 -5.02 3.82 14.28
C TRP A 88 -5.38 2.95 13.07
N GLY A 89 -4.58 1.91 12.78
CA GLY A 89 -4.78 0.97 11.68
C GLY A 89 -4.08 1.37 10.37
N ASN A 90 -3.16 2.34 10.44
CA ASN A 90 -2.23 2.72 9.36
C ASN A 90 -0.99 3.30 10.02
N GLY A 91 0.19 2.95 9.52
CA GLY A 91 1.46 3.50 9.92
C GLY A 91 1.85 4.75 9.10
N PRO A 92 3.15 5.07 9.07
CA PRO A 92 3.68 6.20 8.31
C PRO A 92 3.67 5.94 6.80
N GLU A 93 3.37 6.98 6.03
CA GLU A 93 3.27 6.93 4.56
C GLU A 93 4.23 7.94 3.95
N TRP A 94 4.81 7.64 2.80
CA TRP A 94 5.61 8.61 2.07
C TRP A 94 4.74 9.69 1.40
N MET A 95 5.29 10.89 1.29
CA MET A 95 4.73 11.97 0.49
C MET A 95 5.73 12.37 -0.58
N PHE A 96 5.38 12.13 -1.84
CA PHE A 96 6.21 12.50 -2.98
C PHE A 96 5.82 13.88 -3.48
N SER A 97 6.82 14.66 -3.85
CA SER A 97 6.69 16.01 -4.40
C SER A 97 8.00 16.45 -5.02
N THR A 98 7.98 17.62 -5.66
CA THR A 98 9.21 18.29 -6.13
C THR A 98 10.14 18.75 -4.99
N GLY A 99 9.61 18.81 -3.76
CA GLY A 99 10.30 19.27 -2.56
C GLY A 99 11.22 18.23 -1.89
N PRO A 100 11.50 18.40 -0.59
CA PRO A 100 12.30 17.46 0.20
C PRO A 100 11.59 16.11 0.36
N SER A 101 12.33 15.07 0.75
CA SER A 101 11.71 13.82 1.20
C SER A 101 10.85 14.06 2.44
N GLN A 102 9.62 13.56 2.41
CA GLN A 102 8.66 13.75 3.48
C GLN A 102 7.88 12.46 3.79
N VAL A 103 7.57 12.28 5.06
CA VAL A 103 6.78 11.16 5.58
C VAL A 103 5.62 11.74 6.38
N VAL A 104 4.38 11.34 6.08
CA VAL A 104 3.19 11.70 6.84
C VAL A 104 2.81 10.58 7.78
N TYR A 105 2.37 10.91 8.99
CA TYR A 105 2.04 9.92 10.02
C TYR A 105 1.11 10.51 11.08
N THR A 106 0.55 9.64 11.91
CA THR A 106 -0.15 10.07 13.13
C THR A 106 0.88 10.28 14.24
N ARG A 107 0.84 11.43 14.91
CA ARG A 107 1.76 11.80 16.00
C ARG A 107 0.98 12.18 17.26
N TYR A 108 1.48 11.79 18.43
CA TYR A 108 0.97 12.26 19.72
C TYR A 108 1.62 13.59 20.13
N ALA A 109 0.86 14.51 20.71
CA ALA A 109 1.38 15.77 21.25
C ALA A 109 2.48 15.52 22.30
N ASP A 110 3.48 16.39 22.35
CA ASP A 110 4.61 16.28 23.26
C ASP A 110 4.14 16.36 24.73
N GLY A 111 4.67 15.47 25.57
CA GLY A 111 4.30 15.37 26.99
C GLY A 111 2.87 14.90 27.28
N ALA A 112 2.01 14.73 26.27
CA ALA A 112 0.64 14.30 26.46
C ALA A 112 0.50 12.77 26.53
N THR A 113 -0.51 12.29 27.25
CA THR A 113 -0.89 10.87 27.21
C THR A 113 -1.33 10.48 25.80
N PRO A 114 -0.77 9.40 25.20
CA PRO A 114 -1.22 8.88 23.92
C PRO A 114 -2.73 8.60 23.89
N GLY A 115 -3.42 9.08 22.87
CA GLY A 115 -4.86 8.87 22.69
C GLY A 115 -5.49 9.85 21.68
N ALA A 116 -6.81 9.75 21.49
CA ALA A 116 -7.53 10.52 20.48
C ALA A 116 -7.38 12.05 20.61
N LEU A 117 -7.29 12.56 21.83
CA LEU A 117 -7.14 14.00 22.09
C LEU A 117 -5.74 14.54 21.79
N SER A 118 -4.71 13.69 21.89
CA SER A 118 -3.32 14.05 21.66
C SER A 118 -2.82 13.63 20.27
N ALA A 119 -3.54 12.75 19.57
CA ALA A 119 -3.22 12.36 18.21
C ALA A 119 -3.48 13.52 17.24
N GLY A 120 -2.63 13.67 16.24
CA GLY A 120 -2.80 14.58 15.12
C GLY A 120 -1.99 14.11 13.92
N VAL A 121 -2.27 14.65 12.75
CA VAL A 121 -1.42 14.40 11.58
C VAL A 121 -0.12 15.20 11.72
N ALA A 122 0.98 14.58 11.35
CA ALA A 122 2.31 15.14 11.36
C ALA A 122 3.03 14.86 10.04
N VAL A 123 4.11 15.61 9.82
CA VAL A 123 5.06 15.39 8.73
C VAL A 123 6.47 15.37 9.31
N ALA A 124 7.28 14.43 8.85
CA ALA A 124 8.72 14.40 9.07
C ALA A 124 9.35 14.81 7.75
N THR A 125 10.18 15.86 7.78
CA THR A 125 10.80 16.43 6.58
C THR A 125 12.31 16.30 6.67
N GLN A 126 12.92 15.79 5.60
CA GLN A 126 14.37 15.73 5.46
C GLN A 126 14.93 17.13 5.17
N ARG A 127 16.01 17.48 5.87
CA ARG A 127 16.75 18.73 5.67
C ARG A 127 17.96 18.47 4.76
N ALA A 128 18.58 19.56 4.27
CA ALA A 128 19.73 19.49 3.38
C ALA A 128 20.97 18.80 4.01
N ASP A 129 21.06 18.76 5.34
CA ASP A 129 22.10 18.05 6.08
C ASP A 129 21.75 16.58 6.38
N LEU A 130 20.71 16.05 5.71
CA LEU A 130 20.12 14.72 5.90
C LEU A 130 19.49 14.47 7.28
N SER A 131 19.46 15.47 8.16
CA SER A 131 18.69 15.38 9.40
C SER A 131 17.20 15.49 9.13
N TRP A 132 16.39 14.94 10.04
CA TRP A 132 14.94 14.93 9.92
C TRP A 132 14.29 15.78 11.01
N ASN A 133 13.13 16.36 10.69
CA ASN A 133 12.32 17.09 11.64
C ASN A 133 10.85 16.71 11.54
N GLY A 134 10.37 15.94 12.51
CA GLY A 134 8.97 15.63 12.74
C GLY A 134 8.23 16.72 13.48
N HIS A 135 7.04 17.10 13.00
CA HIS A 135 6.14 18.02 13.70
C HIS A 135 4.69 17.84 13.25
N HIS A 136 3.74 18.18 14.12
CA HIS A 136 2.33 18.28 13.74
C HIS A 136 2.14 19.33 12.65
N ILE A 137 1.35 18.98 11.63
CA ILE A 137 0.93 19.98 10.66
C ILE A 137 -0.14 20.88 11.31
N LYS A 138 -0.17 22.17 10.91
CA LYS A 138 -1.06 23.16 11.53
C LYS A 138 -2.53 22.73 11.43
N SER A 139 -3.28 22.95 12.52
CA SER A 139 -4.72 22.66 12.62
C SER A 139 -5.14 21.20 12.35
N ALA A 140 -4.25 20.21 12.55
CA ALA A 140 -4.56 18.80 12.32
C ALA A 140 -4.55 17.91 13.58
N MET A 141 -4.84 18.50 14.75
CA MET A 141 -5.09 17.71 15.97
C MET A 141 -6.42 16.95 15.86
N GLN A 142 -6.51 15.83 16.56
CA GLN A 142 -7.63 14.88 16.50
C GLN A 142 -7.88 14.38 15.07
N ARG A 143 -6.79 14.21 14.30
CA ARG A 143 -6.74 13.59 12.97
C ARG A 143 -5.71 12.45 12.99
N GLN A 144 -5.88 11.48 12.11
CA GLN A 144 -5.06 10.27 12.07
C GLN A 144 -5.10 9.57 10.69
N SER A 145 -4.25 8.54 10.54
CA SER A 145 -4.03 7.72 9.33
C SER A 145 -3.97 8.56 8.06
N PRO A 146 -2.98 9.48 7.97
CA PRO A 146 -2.75 10.22 6.75
C PRO A 146 -2.19 9.32 5.66
N ALA A 147 -2.59 9.58 4.41
CA ALA A 147 -1.96 9.08 3.20
C ALA A 147 -1.74 10.25 2.24
N ALA A 148 -0.57 10.32 1.64
CA ALA A 148 -0.17 11.47 0.81
C ALA A 148 -0.07 11.13 -0.67
N THR A 149 -0.02 12.17 -1.50
CA THR A 149 0.20 12.04 -2.94
C THR A 149 1.54 11.36 -3.23
N LEU A 150 1.53 10.47 -4.21
CA LEU A 150 2.70 9.75 -4.68
C LEU A 150 3.15 10.28 -6.06
N ASP A 151 3.22 11.60 -6.19
CA ASP A 151 3.57 12.29 -7.42
C ASP A 151 4.86 13.10 -7.22
N LEU A 152 5.95 12.68 -7.87
CA LEU A 152 7.27 13.31 -7.73
C LEU A 152 7.31 14.73 -8.33
N ASP A 153 6.35 15.06 -9.20
CA ASP A 153 6.29 16.34 -9.89
C ASP A 153 5.27 17.31 -9.27
N ASP A 154 4.55 16.92 -8.21
CA ASP A 154 3.59 17.82 -7.58
C ASP A 154 4.32 18.93 -6.79
N PRO A 155 4.16 20.22 -7.16
CA PRO A 155 4.71 21.32 -6.37
C PRO A 155 3.86 21.63 -5.12
N ALA A 156 2.66 21.06 -5.01
CA ALA A 156 1.74 21.28 -3.91
C ALA A 156 1.16 19.93 -3.44
N PRO A 157 2.00 19.05 -2.85
CA PRO A 157 1.58 17.71 -2.46
C PRO A 157 0.40 17.76 -1.51
N ARG A 158 -0.51 16.80 -1.66
CA ARG A 158 -1.74 16.70 -0.86
C ARG A 158 -1.68 15.50 0.05
N MET A 159 -2.53 15.53 1.07
CA MET A 159 -2.75 14.41 1.95
C MET A 159 -4.24 14.27 2.25
N ASN A 160 -4.66 13.03 2.44
CA ASN A 160 -5.97 12.69 2.95
C ASN A 160 -5.80 12.02 4.31
N TYR A 161 -6.75 12.20 5.21
CA TYR A 161 -6.73 11.66 6.57
C TYR A 161 -8.14 11.61 7.13
N GLN A 162 -8.29 11.10 8.35
CA GLN A 162 -9.58 10.99 9.01
C GLN A 162 -9.55 11.61 10.40
N ASP A 163 -10.73 11.93 10.95
CA ASP A 163 -10.81 12.30 12.36
C ASP A 163 -10.48 11.11 13.27
N ALA A 164 -10.10 11.42 14.51
CA ALA A 164 -9.75 10.40 15.50
C ALA A 164 -10.89 9.39 15.76
N ARG A 165 -12.14 9.78 15.50
CA ARG A 165 -13.32 8.91 15.65
C ARG A 165 -13.67 8.09 14.40
N LYS A 166 -12.95 8.28 13.29
CA LYS A 166 -13.19 7.62 12.00
C LYS A 166 -14.58 7.93 11.40
N ALA A 167 -15.17 9.06 11.78
CA ALA A 167 -16.48 9.52 11.32
C ALA A 167 -16.39 10.50 10.14
N LYS A 168 -15.26 11.18 9.96
CA LYS A 168 -15.05 12.16 8.89
C LYS A 168 -13.71 11.96 8.22
N LEU A 169 -13.71 12.15 6.91
CA LEU A 169 -12.55 12.06 6.03
C LEU A 169 -12.27 13.44 5.46
N TYR A 170 -10.99 13.79 5.38
CA TYR A 170 -10.55 15.09 4.92
C TYR A 170 -9.44 14.92 3.89
N TRP A 171 -9.25 15.95 3.08
CA TRP A 171 -8.04 16.13 2.31
C TRP A 171 -7.60 17.60 2.37
N ARG A 172 -6.30 17.85 2.18
CA ARG A 172 -5.74 19.19 2.00
C ARG A 172 -4.39 19.18 1.28
N GLU A 173 -3.95 20.33 0.82
CA GLU A 173 -2.55 20.58 0.50
C GLU A 173 -1.72 20.56 1.79
N ALA A 174 -0.53 19.96 1.73
CA ALA A 174 0.29 19.74 2.92
C ALA A 174 0.72 21.05 3.60
N SER A 175 0.95 22.09 2.79
CA SER A 175 1.46 23.41 3.22
C SER A 175 0.37 24.43 3.53
N ASP A 176 -0.88 24.28 3.07
CA ASP A 176 -1.98 25.22 3.35
C ASP A 176 -3.06 24.59 4.25
N PRO A 177 -3.07 24.86 5.57
CA PRO A 177 -4.10 24.35 6.47
C PRO A 177 -5.52 24.90 6.15
N ARG A 178 -5.64 25.98 5.37
CA ARG A 178 -6.94 26.54 4.98
C ARG A 178 -7.59 25.77 3.84
N SER A 179 -6.84 24.91 3.15
CA SER A 179 -7.35 24.09 2.06
C SER A 179 -8.00 22.79 2.54
N GLU A 180 -8.15 22.58 3.86
CA GLU A 180 -8.83 21.39 4.39
C GLU A 180 -10.28 21.35 3.93
N GLN A 181 -10.63 20.28 3.22
CA GLN A 181 -11.99 19.99 2.79
C GLN A 181 -12.44 18.65 3.34
N LEU A 182 -13.74 18.54 3.58
CA LEU A 182 -14.37 17.25 3.85
C LEU A 182 -14.41 16.45 2.55
N LEU A 183 -13.93 15.23 2.58
CA LEU A 183 -14.08 14.30 1.47
C LEU A 183 -15.56 13.82 1.45
N PRO A 184 -16.27 13.90 0.31
CA PRO A 184 -17.72 13.63 0.22
C PRO A 184 -18.06 12.14 0.25
N ILE A 185 -17.31 11.39 1.07
CA ILE A 185 -17.35 9.93 1.19
C ILE A 185 -17.45 9.51 2.67
N SER A 186 -17.48 10.48 3.58
CA SER A 186 -17.47 10.25 5.03
C SER A 186 -18.67 9.44 5.51
N ASP A 187 -19.80 9.57 4.83
CA ASP A 187 -21.04 8.79 5.02
C ASP A 187 -21.06 7.47 4.23
N GLN A 188 -20.12 7.31 3.29
CA GLN A 188 -20.05 6.22 2.33
C GLN A 188 -19.04 5.12 2.73
N THR A 189 -18.06 5.41 3.60
CA THR A 189 -16.99 4.45 3.95
C THR A 189 -16.45 4.60 5.38
N GLY A 190 -15.82 3.53 5.90
CA GLY A 190 -15.10 3.53 7.18
C GLY A 190 -13.65 4.02 7.08
N GLY A 191 -13.29 4.69 5.98
CA GLY A 191 -12.00 5.34 5.77
C GLY A 191 -10.95 4.49 5.05
N GLY A 192 -10.81 3.21 5.36
CA GLY A 192 -9.68 2.37 4.91
C GLY A 192 -9.62 2.01 3.41
N SER A 193 -10.45 2.60 2.54
CA SER A 193 -10.51 2.27 1.12
C SER A 193 -10.39 3.52 0.26
N ARG A 194 -9.35 4.31 0.48
CA ARG A 194 -9.07 5.54 -0.27
C ARG A 194 -7.58 5.63 -0.61
N ARG A 195 -7.26 5.93 -1.86
CA ARG A 195 -5.88 6.04 -2.36
C ARG A 195 -5.77 7.23 -3.30
N TRP A 196 -4.65 7.93 -3.24
CA TRP A 196 -4.32 8.91 -4.27
C TRP A 196 -4.04 8.18 -5.59
N VAL A 197 -4.45 8.76 -6.70
CA VAL A 197 -4.11 8.26 -8.04
C VAL A 197 -2.81 8.94 -8.49
N PRO A 198 -1.68 8.22 -8.63
CA PRO A 198 -0.38 8.81 -8.97
C PRO A 198 -0.41 9.65 -10.25
N GLY A 199 0.35 10.75 -10.28
CA GLY A 199 0.39 11.69 -11.39
C GLY A 199 -0.90 12.51 -11.57
N THR A 200 -1.76 12.54 -10.55
CA THR A 200 -3.02 13.28 -10.54
C THR A 200 -3.32 13.85 -9.16
N ARG A 201 -4.33 14.70 -9.07
CA ARG A 201 -4.90 15.22 -7.82
C ARG A 201 -6.24 14.56 -7.48
N LYS A 202 -6.38 13.28 -7.82
CA LYS A 202 -7.60 12.50 -7.63
C LYS A 202 -7.45 11.44 -6.54
N ILE A 203 -8.56 11.14 -5.87
CA ILE A 203 -8.67 10.09 -4.88
C ILE A 203 -9.63 9.02 -5.40
N ILE A 204 -9.15 7.80 -5.55
CA ILE A 204 -10.00 6.63 -5.82
C ILE A 204 -10.42 6.00 -4.49
N PHE A 205 -11.68 5.60 -4.38
CA PHE A 205 -12.20 5.00 -3.15
C PHE A 205 -13.37 4.04 -3.39
N SER A 206 -13.63 3.18 -2.39
CA SER A 206 -14.87 2.40 -2.33
C SER A 206 -15.86 3.07 -1.37
N GLY A 207 -17.10 3.27 -1.81
CA GLY A 207 -18.15 3.97 -1.06
C GLY A 207 -19.55 3.43 -1.38
N LYS A 208 -20.56 3.87 -0.62
CA LYS A 208 -21.97 3.57 -0.89
C LYS A 208 -22.50 4.40 -2.05
N ALA A 209 -23.05 3.75 -3.06
CA ALA A 209 -23.86 4.38 -4.10
C ALA A 209 -25.27 4.74 -3.58
N THR A 210 -26.06 5.44 -4.40
CA THR A 210 -27.42 5.89 -4.07
C THR A 210 -28.37 4.75 -3.67
N ASP A 211 -28.16 3.56 -4.23
CA ASP A 211 -28.92 2.35 -3.91
C ASP A 211 -28.41 1.61 -2.65
N GLY A 212 -27.35 2.13 -2.02
CA GLY A 212 -26.71 1.55 -0.85
C GLY A 212 -25.64 0.49 -1.15
N SER A 213 -25.44 0.11 -2.42
CA SER A 213 -24.39 -0.84 -2.82
C SER A 213 -22.99 -0.24 -2.65
N LEU A 214 -21.99 -1.07 -2.33
CA LEU A 214 -20.60 -0.60 -2.27
C LEU A 214 -19.97 -0.64 -3.66
N GLN A 215 -19.59 0.53 -4.17
CA GLN A 215 -19.04 0.75 -5.50
C GLN A 215 -17.73 1.54 -5.44
N VAL A 216 -17.00 1.57 -6.56
CA VAL A 216 -15.79 2.38 -6.71
C VAL A 216 -16.15 3.75 -7.28
N PHE A 217 -15.48 4.78 -6.77
CA PHE A 217 -15.65 6.16 -7.18
C PHE A 217 -14.28 6.83 -7.32
N LEU A 218 -14.25 7.92 -8.07
CA LEU A 218 -13.11 8.81 -8.24
C LEU A 218 -13.54 10.23 -7.87
N TYR A 219 -12.76 10.89 -7.03
CA TYR A 219 -13.00 12.27 -6.63
C TYR A 219 -11.83 13.15 -7.07
N ASP A 220 -12.13 14.25 -7.75
CA ASP A 220 -11.16 15.25 -8.18
C ASP A 220 -11.07 16.37 -7.16
N THR A 221 -9.88 16.58 -6.58
CA THR A 221 -9.70 17.58 -5.52
C THR A 221 -9.61 19.01 -6.03
N ASP A 222 -9.33 19.21 -7.32
CA ASP A 222 -9.27 20.55 -7.92
C ASP A 222 -10.67 21.04 -8.31
N THR A 223 -11.55 20.15 -8.81
CA THR A 223 -12.91 20.52 -9.24
C THR A 223 -14.00 20.19 -8.24
N GLY A 224 -13.75 19.26 -7.32
CA GLY A 224 -14.75 18.69 -6.42
C GLY A 224 -15.70 17.69 -7.09
N GLU A 225 -15.46 17.32 -8.35
CA GLU A 225 -16.29 16.38 -9.08
C GLU A 225 -16.10 14.93 -8.59
N GLN A 226 -17.19 14.17 -8.57
CA GLN A 226 -17.20 12.75 -8.22
C GLN A 226 -17.74 11.92 -9.40
N GLU A 227 -16.98 10.93 -9.86
CA GLU A 227 -17.36 9.95 -10.88
C GLU A 227 -17.56 8.59 -10.21
N GLN A 228 -18.69 7.91 -10.47
CA GLN A 228 -18.88 6.51 -10.10
C GLN A 228 -18.27 5.61 -11.19
N LEU A 229 -17.35 4.73 -10.82
CA LEU A 229 -16.59 3.90 -11.76
C LEU A 229 -17.22 2.51 -11.97
N THR A 230 -17.94 1.98 -10.98
CA THR A 230 -18.59 0.66 -11.06
C THR A 230 -20.07 0.76 -10.69
N ASN A 231 -20.90 -0.08 -11.30
CA ASN A 231 -22.36 -0.06 -11.12
C ASN A 231 -22.99 -1.46 -11.16
N ASP A 232 -22.19 -2.52 -11.04
CA ASP A 232 -22.69 -3.89 -11.02
C ASP A 232 -23.08 -4.35 -9.59
N PRO A 233 -23.84 -5.45 -9.45
CA PRO A 233 -24.39 -5.86 -8.16
C PRO A 233 -23.38 -6.28 -7.08
N SER A 234 -22.13 -6.58 -7.44
CA SER A 234 -21.15 -7.09 -6.47
C SER A 234 -20.61 -5.98 -5.55
N ARG A 235 -20.28 -6.31 -4.30
CA ARG A 235 -19.77 -5.33 -3.33
C ARG A 235 -18.29 -5.10 -3.58
N LYS A 236 -17.90 -3.83 -3.76
CA LYS A 236 -16.50 -3.45 -4.00
C LYS A 236 -15.75 -3.20 -2.69
N PHE A 237 -14.53 -3.73 -2.61
CA PHE A 237 -13.63 -3.54 -1.46
C PHE A 237 -12.23 -3.13 -1.94
N GLY A 238 -11.87 -1.88 -1.68
CA GLY A 238 -10.59 -1.30 -2.05
C GLY A 238 -10.46 -1.10 -3.56
N ALA A 239 -9.72 -0.07 -3.95
CA ALA A 239 -9.37 0.15 -5.34
C ALA A 239 -8.06 0.94 -5.43
N PHE A 240 -7.28 0.61 -6.45
CA PHE A 240 -6.08 1.37 -6.84
C PHE A 240 -6.18 1.67 -8.32
N MET A 241 -5.76 2.87 -8.71
CA MET A 241 -5.69 3.31 -10.09
C MET A 241 -4.27 3.77 -10.39
N TRP A 242 -3.74 3.34 -11.54
CA TRP A 242 -2.38 3.66 -11.99
C TRP A 242 -2.31 3.67 -13.52
N ARG A 243 -1.20 4.17 -14.07
CA ARG A 243 -0.92 4.08 -15.50
C ARG A 243 -0.34 2.71 -15.84
N ALA A 244 -0.98 1.98 -16.74
CA ALA A 244 -0.53 0.65 -17.16
C ALA A 244 0.28 0.72 -18.46
N PRO A 245 1.60 0.40 -18.46
CA PRO A 245 2.42 0.47 -19.67
C PRO A 245 1.93 -0.43 -20.80
N GLU A 246 1.43 -1.63 -20.47
CA GLU A 246 0.89 -2.58 -21.45
C GLU A 246 -0.37 -2.07 -22.19
N PHE A 247 -0.99 -1.00 -21.69
CA PHE A 247 -2.13 -0.33 -22.30
C PHE A 247 -1.78 1.11 -22.72
N GLY A 248 -0.52 1.36 -23.09
CA GLY A 248 -0.10 2.67 -23.59
C GLY A 248 -0.13 3.77 -22.53
N ASN A 249 0.11 3.43 -21.26
CA ASN A 249 0.07 4.35 -20.12
C ASN A 249 -1.30 4.98 -19.85
N GLU A 250 -2.37 4.36 -20.33
CA GLU A 250 -3.75 4.66 -19.91
C GLU A 250 -3.95 4.35 -18.42
N PHE A 251 -4.86 5.10 -17.78
CA PHE A 251 -5.28 4.76 -16.43
C PHE A 251 -6.15 3.51 -16.43
N VAL A 252 -5.77 2.57 -15.57
CA VAL A 252 -6.56 1.39 -15.21
C VAL A 252 -6.80 1.38 -13.73
N PHE A 253 -7.80 0.64 -13.28
CA PHE A 253 -7.93 0.34 -11.86
C PHE A 253 -8.29 -1.12 -11.64
N PHE A 254 -7.95 -1.63 -10.46
CA PHE A 254 -8.55 -2.87 -9.97
C PHE A 254 -9.47 -2.60 -8.79
N THR A 255 -10.38 -3.53 -8.56
CA THR A 255 -11.14 -3.65 -7.31
C THR A 255 -11.36 -5.12 -6.98
N THR A 256 -11.63 -5.43 -5.71
CA THR A 256 -12.10 -6.76 -5.32
C THR A 256 -13.61 -6.77 -5.21
N ASN A 257 -14.25 -7.83 -5.72
CA ASN A 257 -15.68 -8.03 -5.68
C ASN A 257 -15.99 -9.11 -4.64
N ASP A 258 -16.79 -8.75 -3.64
CA ASP A 258 -17.15 -9.62 -2.51
C ASP A 258 -15.95 -10.27 -1.80
N ARG A 259 -14.76 -9.69 -2.02
CA ARG A 259 -13.43 -10.20 -1.65
C ARG A 259 -13.04 -11.55 -2.26
N THR A 260 -13.81 -12.11 -3.20
CA THR A 260 -13.57 -13.46 -3.75
C THR A 260 -13.02 -13.46 -5.18
N ASN A 261 -13.08 -12.32 -5.85
CA ASN A 261 -12.50 -12.14 -7.16
C ASN A 261 -11.94 -10.73 -7.31
N LEU A 262 -10.88 -10.63 -8.12
CA LEU A 262 -10.25 -9.38 -8.49
C LEU A 262 -10.65 -9.02 -9.92
N THR A 263 -11.03 -7.77 -10.13
CA THR A 263 -11.39 -7.28 -11.47
C THR A 263 -10.52 -6.11 -11.88
N ILE A 264 -10.16 -6.07 -13.16
CA ILE A 264 -9.41 -4.98 -13.80
C ILE A 264 -10.37 -4.22 -14.71
N HIS A 265 -10.34 -2.91 -14.64
CA HIS A 265 -11.21 -2.02 -15.39
C HIS A 265 -10.38 -1.03 -16.22
N ARG A 266 -10.84 -0.78 -17.45
CA ARG A 266 -10.29 0.22 -18.38
C ARG A 266 -11.39 1.16 -18.86
N LYS A 267 -11.05 2.41 -19.16
CA LYS A 267 -11.98 3.37 -19.77
C LYS A 267 -11.92 3.22 -21.29
N ILE A 268 -12.87 2.48 -21.87
CA ILE A 268 -12.90 2.14 -23.31
C ILE A 268 -14.20 2.59 -23.96
N ALA A 269 -14.16 2.88 -25.26
CA ALA A 269 -15.35 3.26 -26.02
C ALA A 269 -16.32 2.07 -26.16
N GLY A 270 -17.60 2.33 -25.85
CA GLY A 270 -18.68 1.40 -26.16
C GLY A 270 -19.00 1.36 -27.65
N THR A 271 -19.97 0.53 -28.02
CA THR A 271 -20.47 0.44 -29.42
C THR A 271 -21.09 1.74 -29.92
N ASP A 272 -21.48 2.63 -29.01
CA ASP A 272 -21.99 3.97 -29.26
C ASP A 272 -20.88 5.05 -29.30
N GLY A 273 -19.61 4.64 -29.20
CA GLY A 273 -18.46 5.55 -29.18
C GLY A 273 -18.24 6.27 -27.84
N VAL A 274 -19.10 6.05 -26.84
CA VAL A 274 -18.97 6.70 -25.53
C VAL A 274 -18.04 5.89 -24.63
N PHE A 275 -17.02 6.56 -24.08
CA PHE A 275 -16.04 5.95 -23.19
C PHE A 275 -16.62 5.66 -21.81
N ARG A 276 -16.48 4.41 -21.36
CA ARG A 276 -16.96 3.93 -20.06
C ARG A 276 -15.93 3.04 -19.40
N TRP A 277 -15.89 3.09 -18.07
CA TRP A 277 -15.16 2.11 -17.28
C TRP A 277 -15.81 0.74 -17.49
N THR A 278 -15.03 -0.19 -18.02
CA THR A 278 -15.45 -1.53 -18.41
C THR A 278 -14.51 -2.55 -17.80
N GLU A 279 -15.07 -3.60 -17.21
CA GLU A 279 -14.29 -4.74 -16.75
C GLU A 279 -13.65 -5.45 -17.95
N VAL A 280 -12.31 -5.56 -17.94
CA VAL A 280 -11.55 -6.21 -19.00
C VAL A 280 -10.94 -7.55 -18.55
N LYS A 281 -10.81 -7.77 -17.24
CA LYS A 281 -10.30 -9.03 -16.68
C LYS A 281 -10.96 -9.32 -15.35
N ARG A 282 -11.27 -10.60 -15.12
CA ARG A 282 -11.70 -11.15 -13.84
C ARG A 282 -10.83 -12.32 -13.45
N VAL A 283 -10.36 -12.32 -12.21
CA VAL A 283 -9.57 -13.40 -11.63
C VAL A 283 -10.31 -13.92 -10.41
N ALA A 284 -10.82 -15.15 -10.49
CA ALA A 284 -11.42 -15.83 -9.35
C ALA A 284 -10.33 -16.37 -8.42
N MET A 285 -10.50 -16.21 -7.12
CA MET A 285 -9.57 -16.78 -6.14
C MET A 285 -9.84 -18.27 -5.93
N PRO A 286 -8.80 -19.07 -5.63
CA PRO A 286 -8.96 -20.51 -5.47
C PRO A 286 -9.69 -20.86 -4.16
N ASP A 287 -10.58 -21.84 -4.23
CA ASP A 287 -10.98 -22.59 -3.05
C ASP A 287 -9.78 -23.43 -2.54
N PRO A 288 -9.56 -23.56 -1.21
CA PRO A 288 -10.41 -23.15 -0.09
C PRO A 288 -10.05 -21.80 0.56
N ILE A 289 -9.26 -20.94 -0.10
CA ILE A 289 -8.77 -19.66 0.45
C ILE A 289 -9.24 -18.46 -0.39
N PRO A 290 -10.57 -18.27 -0.55
CA PRO A 290 -11.09 -17.37 -1.57
C PRO A 290 -10.95 -15.88 -1.22
N TYR A 291 -10.69 -15.50 0.03
CA TYR A 291 -10.79 -14.11 0.47
C TYR A 291 -9.49 -13.32 0.27
N ILE A 292 -9.60 -12.20 -0.45
CA ILE A 292 -8.51 -11.27 -0.77
C ILE A 292 -8.36 -10.21 0.32
N TRP A 293 -7.12 -9.99 0.75
CA TRP A 293 -6.69 -8.94 1.66
C TRP A 293 -5.46 -8.21 1.14
N SER A 294 -5.36 -6.92 1.48
CA SER A 294 -4.25 -6.02 1.13
C SER A 294 -3.75 -6.17 -0.31
N PRO A 295 -4.63 -6.06 -1.35
CA PRO A 295 -4.19 -6.09 -2.72
C PRO A 295 -3.53 -4.77 -3.09
N GLU A 296 -2.38 -4.81 -3.77
CA GLU A 296 -1.67 -3.62 -4.24
C GLU A 296 -1.04 -3.84 -5.63
N PRO A 297 -0.97 -2.79 -6.48
CA PRO A 297 -0.37 -2.89 -7.79
C PRO A 297 1.12 -2.53 -7.77
N PHE A 298 1.88 -3.05 -8.72
CA PHE A 298 3.19 -2.52 -9.09
C PHE A 298 3.45 -2.72 -10.58
N VAL A 299 4.39 -1.94 -11.12
CA VAL A 299 4.84 -2.06 -12.50
C VAL A 299 6.27 -2.60 -12.52
N HIS A 300 6.53 -3.58 -13.37
CA HIS A 300 7.87 -4.12 -13.60
C HIS A 300 8.03 -4.55 -15.06
N ASN A 301 9.13 -4.15 -15.69
CA ASN A 301 9.47 -4.49 -17.07
C ASN A 301 8.32 -4.26 -18.06
N GLY A 302 7.66 -3.09 -17.96
CA GLY A 302 6.56 -2.69 -18.85
C GLY A 302 5.26 -3.47 -18.66
N LYS A 303 5.11 -4.18 -17.53
CA LYS A 303 3.88 -4.90 -17.19
C LYS A 303 3.41 -4.54 -15.78
N SER A 304 2.10 -4.50 -15.61
CA SER A 304 1.45 -4.29 -14.32
C SER A 304 1.09 -5.61 -13.66
N TRP A 305 1.28 -5.65 -12.34
CA TRP A 305 1.00 -6.80 -11.49
C TRP A 305 0.20 -6.35 -10.28
N VAL A 306 -0.67 -7.22 -9.78
CA VAL A 306 -1.35 -7.03 -8.50
C VAL A 306 -1.02 -8.22 -7.62
N PHE A 307 -0.45 -7.95 -6.44
CA PHE A 307 -0.19 -8.96 -5.42
C PHE A 307 -1.16 -8.78 -4.25
N PHE A 308 -1.40 -9.85 -3.49
CA PHE A 308 -2.39 -9.85 -2.42
C PHE A 308 -2.22 -11.03 -1.47
N THR A 309 -2.86 -10.93 -0.31
CA THR A 309 -3.03 -12.01 0.65
C THR A 309 -4.33 -12.77 0.38
N LEU A 310 -4.29 -14.09 0.53
CA LEU A 310 -5.40 -15.03 0.43
C LEU A 310 -5.68 -15.69 1.78
N SER A 311 -6.96 -15.81 2.13
CA SER A 311 -7.42 -16.38 3.40
C SER A 311 -8.68 -17.22 3.21
N SER A 312 -8.87 -18.20 4.09
CA SER A 312 -10.15 -18.90 4.27
C SER A 312 -11.15 -18.09 5.09
N SER A 313 -10.72 -17.02 5.75
CA SER A 313 -11.55 -16.14 6.56
C SER A 313 -11.93 -14.86 5.82
N GLN A 314 -13.21 -14.49 5.92
CA GLN A 314 -13.75 -13.22 5.41
C GLN A 314 -13.39 -12.01 6.29
N TRP A 315 -12.56 -12.19 7.32
CA TRP A 315 -12.14 -11.14 8.23
C TRP A 315 -10.61 -10.95 8.17
N ALA A 316 -10.16 -9.74 7.81
CA ALA A 316 -8.72 -9.41 7.67
C ALA A 316 -7.91 -9.67 8.95
N ASN A 317 -8.57 -9.47 10.09
CA ASN A 317 -7.98 -9.53 11.42
C ASN A 317 -8.15 -10.90 12.09
N ASP A 318 -8.61 -11.92 11.35
CA ASP A 318 -8.60 -13.30 11.84
C ASP A 318 -7.20 -13.88 11.73
N LEU A 319 -6.45 -13.74 12.82
CA LEU A 319 -5.06 -14.18 12.93
C LEU A 319 -4.94 -15.64 13.40
N THR A 320 -6.05 -16.39 13.39
CA THR A 320 -6.08 -17.82 13.79
C THR A 320 -5.95 -18.75 12.59
N VAL A 321 -6.27 -18.27 11.38
CA VAL A 321 -6.17 -19.02 10.13
C VAL A 321 -4.88 -18.66 9.38
N PRO A 322 -4.28 -19.61 8.65
CA PRO A 322 -3.09 -19.35 7.87
C PRO A 322 -3.51 -18.63 6.59
N THR A 323 -2.62 -17.80 6.08
CA THR A 323 -2.84 -17.06 4.84
C THR A 323 -1.72 -17.35 3.85
N GLN A 324 -1.98 -17.12 2.58
CA GLN A 324 -0.98 -17.28 1.52
C GLN A 324 -0.86 -15.98 0.72
N LEU A 325 0.27 -15.77 0.06
CA LEU A 325 0.43 -14.68 -0.89
C LEU A 325 0.26 -15.19 -2.31
N ALA A 326 -0.32 -14.36 -3.16
CA ALA A 326 -0.47 -14.62 -4.59
C ALA A 326 -0.34 -13.32 -5.39
N MET A 327 -0.19 -13.45 -6.69
CA MET A 327 -0.18 -12.32 -7.61
C MET A 327 -0.76 -12.68 -8.97
N THR A 328 -1.16 -11.66 -9.73
CA THR A 328 -1.62 -11.80 -11.12
C THR A 328 -1.26 -10.56 -11.94
N GLY A 329 -1.01 -10.74 -13.24
CA GLY A 329 -0.94 -9.64 -14.21
C GLY A 329 -2.33 -9.18 -14.65
N ILE A 330 -2.42 -8.03 -15.33
CA ILE A 330 -3.70 -7.38 -15.64
C ILE A 330 -4.20 -7.59 -17.08
N VAL A 331 -3.37 -8.13 -17.98
CA VAL A 331 -3.72 -8.34 -19.40
C VAL A 331 -4.86 -9.37 -19.51
N PRO A 332 -5.96 -9.08 -20.21
CA PRO A 332 -7.05 -10.03 -20.47
C PRO A 332 -6.53 -11.32 -21.11
N ASP A 333 -7.19 -12.44 -20.82
CA ASP A 333 -6.88 -13.78 -21.35
C ASP A 333 -5.49 -14.37 -21.03
N GLU A 334 -4.55 -13.56 -20.51
CA GLU A 334 -3.28 -14.06 -19.99
C GLU A 334 -3.48 -14.79 -18.65
N GLN A 335 -3.12 -16.08 -18.62
CA GLN A 335 -3.04 -16.88 -17.40
C GLN A 335 -1.81 -16.49 -16.58
N SER A 336 -1.96 -15.44 -15.78
CA SER A 336 -0.88 -14.81 -15.01
C SER A 336 -0.97 -15.06 -13.50
N PHE A 337 -2.05 -15.71 -13.02
CA PHE A 337 -2.23 -15.98 -11.60
C PHE A 337 -1.18 -16.99 -11.11
N ARG A 338 -0.54 -16.70 -9.98
CA ARG A 338 0.33 -17.65 -9.30
C ARG A 338 0.36 -17.42 -7.79
N MET A 339 0.50 -18.51 -7.07
CA MET A 339 0.84 -18.48 -5.65
C MET A 339 2.29 -18.02 -5.49
N LEU A 340 2.52 -17.15 -4.51
CA LEU A 340 3.84 -16.76 -4.06
C LEU A 340 4.25 -17.53 -2.81
N THR A 341 3.30 -18.06 -2.05
CA THR A 341 3.57 -19.00 -0.95
C THR A 341 2.63 -20.19 -1.02
N ASN A 342 3.13 -21.38 -0.68
CA ASN A 342 2.37 -22.61 -0.78
C ASN A 342 2.74 -23.66 0.28
N ASP A 343 3.55 -23.31 1.30
CA ASP A 343 3.86 -24.24 2.38
C ASP A 343 2.60 -24.47 3.23
N THR A 344 1.99 -25.63 3.07
CA THR A 344 0.85 -26.09 3.86
C THR A 344 1.26 -26.91 5.08
N THR A 345 2.55 -27.26 5.20
CA THR A 345 3.09 -27.99 6.35
C THR A 345 3.37 -27.06 7.54
N LYS A 346 3.56 -25.77 7.28
CA LYS A 346 3.73 -24.72 8.30
C LYS A 346 2.52 -23.80 8.35
N TYR A 347 1.80 -23.85 9.45
CA TYR A 347 0.71 -22.92 9.73
C TYR A 347 1.28 -21.52 10.00
N ARG A 348 1.12 -20.59 9.06
CA ARG A 348 1.63 -19.22 9.16
C ARG A 348 0.62 -18.20 8.65
N VAL A 349 0.49 -17.10 9.39
CA VAL A 349 -0.20 -15.90 8.92
C VAL A 349 0.85 -15.01 8.23
N ARG A 350 0.49 -14.52 7.05
CA ARG A 350 1.20 -13.53 6.24
C ARG A 350 0.27 -12.32 6.10
N GLN A 351 0.74 -11.15 6.51
CA GLN A 351 -0.05 -9.92 6.48
C GLN A 351 0.74 -8.78 5.88
N ASP A 352 -0.02 -7.78 5.43
CA ASP A 352 0.44 -6.48 4.94
C ASP A 352 1.65 -6.63 4.02
N PRO A 353 1.45 -7.33 2.87
CA PRO A 353 2.49 -7.49 1.90
C PRO A 353 2.83 -6.14 1.26
N GLU A 354 4.11 -5.94 0.99
CA GLU A 354 4.70 -4.75 0.39
C GLU A 354 5.71 -5.12 -0.67
N HIS A 355 5.87 -4.32 -1.72
CA HIS A 355 6.82 -4.64 -2.78
C HIS A 355 8.05 -3.72 -2.77
N PHE A 356 9.21 -4.31 -3.07
CA PHE A 356 10.42 -3.58 -3.41
C PHE A 356 11.16 -4.32 -4.54
N ILE A 357 11.58 -3.58 -5.57
CA ILE A 357 12.32 -4.14 -6.70
C ILE A 357 13.81 -3.96 -6.43
N THR A 358 14.52 -5.09 -6.38
CA THR A 358 15.98 -5.12 -6.26
C THR A 358 16.63 -5.25 -7.63
N ALA A 359 17.96 -5.22 -7.69
CA ALA A 359 18.71 -5.55 -8.89
C ALA A 359 18.46 -6.98 -9.42
N GLN A 360 17.88 -7.86 -8.61
CA GLN A 360 17.52 -9.23 -9.02
C GLN A 360 16.05 -9.38 -9.43
N GLY A 361 15.23 -8.36 -9.14
CA GLY A 361 13.81 -8.32 -9.46
C GLY A 361 12.92 -7.99 -8.26
N PRO A 362 11.60 -7.99 -8.47
CA PRO A 362 10.62 -7.68 -7.43
C PRO A 362 10.56 -8.76 -6.36
N TYR A 363 10.65 -8.34 -5.10
CA TYR A 363 10.31 -9.12 -3.93
C TYR A 363 9.05 -8.58 -3.27
N ILE A 364 8.23 -9.48 -2.74
CA ILE A 364 7.13 -9.12 -1.85
C ILE A 364 7.57 -9.39 -0.42
N TYR A 365 7.68 -8.34 0.39
CA TYR A 365 7.93 -8.33 1.82
C TYR A 365 6.61 -8.42 2.56
N TYR A 366 6.58 -9.00 3.76
CA TYR A 366 5.36 -9.17 4.54
C TYR A 366 5.70 -9.53 5.98
N ASN A 367 4.77 -9.27 6.90
CA ASN A 367 4.90 -9.75 8.27
C ASN A 367 4.50 -11.22 8.33
N ARG A 368 5.29 -12.04 9.06
CA ARG A 368 4.96 -13.44 9.28
C ARG A 368 4.72 -13.73 10.76
N TYR A 369 3.71 -14.54 11.04
CA TYR A 369 3.33 -14.91 12.39
C TYR A 369 3.07 -16.40 12.53
N ILE A 370 3.40 -16.94 13.70
CA ILE A 370 2.77 -18.17 14.19
C ILE A 370 1.34 -17.78 14.60
N PRO A 371 0.30 -18.41 14.02
CA PRO A 371 -1.09 -18.07 14.27
C PRO A 371 -1.46 -18.13 15.75
N LYS A 372 -2.39 -17.26 16.15
CA LYS A 372 -2.97 -17.28 17.49
C LYS A 372 -3.77 -18.57 17.68
N THR A 373 -3.67 -19.17 18.87
CA THR A 373 -4.54 -20.28 19.29
C THR A 373 -5.19 -19.96 20.63
N ASP A 374 -6.10 -20.81 21.11
CA ASP A 374 -6.74 -20.63 22.42
C ASP A 374 -5.72 -20.60 23.58
N GLY A 375 -4.60 -21.31 23.42
CA GLY A 375 -3.55 -21.40 24.44
C GLY A 375 -2.34 -20.51 24.22
N ASN A 376 -2.17 -19.89 23.03
CA ASN A 376 -0.98 -19.11 22.69
C ASN A 376 -1.32 -17.80 21.99
N PRO A 377 -0.66 -16.69 22.36
CA PRO A 377 -0.80 -15.44 21.64
C PRO A 377 -0.22 -15.57 20.22
N LEU A 378 -0.58 -14.63 19.35
CA LEU A 378 0.10 -14.45 18.07
C LEU A 378 1.59 -14.17 18.30
N ILE A 379 2.47 -14.93 17.66
CA ILE A 379 3.93 -14.73 17.79
C ILE A 379 4.45 -14.18 16.47
N SER A 380 5.04 -12.98 16.50
CA SER A 380 5.71 -12.41 15.34
C SER A 380 7.02 -13.14 15.07
N GLU A 381 7.22 -13.52 13.82
CA GLU A 381 8.49 -14.02 13.28
C GLU A 381 9.22 -12.92 12.49
N GLY A 382 8.80 -11.67 12.64
CA GLY A 382 9.37 -10.50 11.95
C GLY A 382 8.91 -10.36 10.49
N VAL A 383 9.75 -9.72 9.68
CA VAL A 383 9.50 -9.45 8.25
C VAL A 383 10.18 -10.52 7.41
N TRP A 384 9.42 -11.05 6.46
CA TRP A 384 9.86 -12.05 5.49
C TRP A 384 9.69 -11.48 4.09
N ARG A 385 10.30 -12.13 3.10
CA ARG A 385 10.08 -11.82 1.70
C ARG A 385 10.04 -13.07 0.83
N VAL A 386 9.42 -12.93 -0.33
CA VAL A 386 9.38 -13.94 -1.37
C VAL A 386 9.67 -13.34 -2.74
N ASP A 387 10.41 -14.09 -3.55
CA ASP A 387 10.78 -13.72 -4.92
C ASP A 387 9.60 -13.93 -5.87
N THR A 388 9.23 -12.89 -6.61
CA THR A 388 8.16 -12.96 -7.62
C THR A 388 8.53 -13.76 -8.86
N LYS A 389 9.82 -14.08 -9.07
CA LYS A 389 10.34 -14.74 -10.28
C LYS A 389 10.08 -13.97 -11.58
N LEU A 390 9.95 -12.65 -11.49
CA LEU A 390 9.86 -11.77 -12.67
C LEU A 390 11.22 -11.42 -13.27
N GLY A 391 12.31 -11.78 -12.61
CA GLY A 391 13.66 -11.48 -13.03
C GLY A 391 14.04 -10.00 -12.83
N PRO A 392 15.30 -9.65 -13.16
CA PRO A 392 15.84 -8.32 -12.91
C PRO A 392 15.15 -7.25 -13.77
N PRO A 393 15.29 -5.96 -13.39
CA PRO A 393 14.92 -4.84 -14.25
C PRO A 393 15.57 -4.95 -15.63
N ALA A 394 14.81 -4.70 -16.68
CA ALA A 394 15.31 -4.69 -18.06
C ALA A 394 16.22 -3.49 -18.33
N SER A 395 16.06 -2.41 -17.55
CA SER A 395 16.93 -1.23 -17.53
C SER A 395 17.63 -1.15 -16.18
N THR A 396 18.92 -0.80 -16.19
CA THR A 396 19.68 -0.47 -14.98
C THR A 396 19.74 1.04 -14.73
N ALA A 397 19.15 1.85 -15.61
CA ALA A 397 19.02 3.28 -15.39
C ALA A 397 17.96 3.53 -14.32
N PRO A 398 18.25 4.35 -13.30
CA PRO A 398 17.23 4.80 -12.35
C PRO A 398 16.13 5.56 -13.08
N ILE A 399 14.89 5.32 -12.67
CA ILE A 399 13.78 6.24 -12.91
C ILE A 399 14.21 7.55 -12.27
N THR A 400 14.48 8.53 -13.13
CA THR A 400 14.73 9.90 -12.69
C THR A 400 13.40 10.61 -12.52
N ARG A 401 13.39 11.77 -11.86
CA ARG A 401 12.18 12.59 -11.73
C ARG A 401 11.51 12.93 -13.07
N ASP A 402 12.18 12.75 -14.21
CA ASP A 402 11.71 13.12 -15.55
C ASP A 402 11.08 11.95 -16.37
N GLU A 403 10.93 10.75 -15.79
CA GLU A 403 10.26 9.57 -16.41
C GLU A 403 8.98 9.19 -15.67
#